data_AF-Q5BVW3-F1
#
_entry.id   AF-Q5BVW3-F1
#
_cell.length_a   1.000
_cell.length_b   1.000
_cell.length_c   1.000
_cell.angle_alpha   90.00
_cell.angle_beta   90.00
_cell.angle_gamma   90.00
#
_symmetry.space_group_name_H-M   'P 1'
#
loop_
_entity.id
_entity.type
_entity.pdbx_description
1 polymer ?
#
loop_
_entity_poly.entity_id
_entity_poly.type
_entity_poly.pdbx_seq_one_letter_code
_entity_poly.pdbx_strand_id
1 'polypeptide(L)'
;AAKLSVLFDIGGIIGGVLIGWFSDSQSHTQGLNEDENTLRRRAVACFVMLACAAPLLLAYRFMPTANSLMSLFILTCCGASINGPYALVTTAVSADLGTQSALQGRARALATITAIIDGMGSLGAALGPLLTGLLVPYGWSVVFAMLITSDLLAMFMSMWIVVNSHRHHRRIHHRVQSTTNLI
;
A
#
# COMPACT_ATOMS: atom_id res chain seq x y z
N ALA A 1 1.51 -2.73 -25.91
CA ALA A 1 1.43 -3.21 -24.52
C ALA A 1 2.80 -3.19 -23.83
N ALA A 2 3.79 -3.98 -24.27
CA ALA A 2 5.08 -4.14 -23.59
C ALA A 2 5.91 -2.86 -23.37
N LYS A 3 5.83 -1.86 -24.27
CA LYS A 3 6.54 -0.58 -24.08
C LYS A 3 5.86 0.35 -23.07
N LEU A 4 4.55 0.21 -22.88
CA LEU A 4 3.77 1.01 -21.92
C LEU A 4 3.91 0.45 -20.49
N SER A 5 4.01 -0.88 -20.34
CA SER A 5 4.24 -1.50 -19.02
C SER A 5 5.60 -1.11 -18.42
N VAL A 6 6.63 -0.89 -19.25
CA VAL A 6 7.94 -0.41 -18.77
C VAL A 6 7.84 0.94 -18.05
N LEU A 7 6.99 1.86 -18.53
CA LEU A 7 6.80 3.16 -17.86
C LEU A 7 6.09 3.02 -16.52
N PHE A 8 5.13 2.09 -16.44
CA PHE A 8 4.48 1.74 -15.19
C PHE A 8 5.49 1.15 -14.19
N ASP A 9 6.39 0.27 -14.64
CA ASP A 9 7.44 -0.31 -13.81
C ASP A 9 8.45 0.75 -13.33
N ILE A 10 8.91 1.63 -14.23
CA ILE A 10 9.79 2.77 -13.88
C ILE A 10 9.12 3.66 -12.84
N GLY A 11 7.87 4.04 -13.08
CA GLY A 11 7.07 4.80 -12.12
C GLY A 11 7.00 4.10 -10.77
N GLY A 12 6.80 2.78 -10.78
CA GLY A 12 6.75 1.97 -9.57
C GLY A 12 8.05 1.94 -8.77
N ILE A 13 9.20 1.84 -9.45
CA ILE A 13 10.52 1.93 -8.79
C ILE A 13 10.66 3.29 -8.10
N ILE A 14 10.35 4.38 -8.81
CA ILE A 14 10.43 5.74 -8.27
C ILE A 14 9.48 5.88 -7.07
N GLY A 15 8.23 5.44 -7.21
CA GLY A 15 7.22 5.49 -6.16
C GLY A 15 7.62 4.70 -4.91
N GLY A 16 8.18 3.50 -5.09
CA GLY A 16 8.69 2.66 -4.00
C GLY A 16 9.82 3.32 -3.22
N VAL A 17 10.78 3.94 -3.92
CA VAL A 17 11.88 4.70 -3.28
C VAL A 17 11.33 5.92 -2.53
N LEU A 18 10.46 6.70 -3.18
CA LEU A 18 9.91 7.93 -2.58
C LEU A 18 9.06 7.64 -1.34
N ILE A 19 8.20 6.63 -1.39
CA ILE A 19 7.34 6.30 -0.25
C ILE A 19 8.14 5.68 0.90
N GLY A 20 9.16 4.87 0.60
CA GLY A 20 10.08 4.36 1.62
C GLY A 20 10.79 5.52 2.33
N TRP A 21 11.38 6.43 1.55
CA TRP A 21 12.03 7.62 2.09
C TRP A 21 11.07 8.53 2.88
N PHE A 22 9.85 8.76 2.38
CA PHE A 22 8.87 9.60 3.08
C PHE A 22 8.35 8.95 4.37
N SER A 23 8.03 7.66 4.32
CA SER A 23 7.54 6.93 5.48
C SER A 23 8.62 6.73 6.55
N ASP A 24 9.88 6.62 6.14
CA ASP A 24 11.00 6.47 7.06
C ASP A 24 11.50 7.82 7.58
N SER A 25 11.49 8.90 6.79
CA SER A 25 11.92 10.23 7.27
C SER A 25 10.99 10.82 8.33
N GLN A 26 9.70 10.47 8.32
CA GLN A 26 8.77 10.83 9.39
C GLN A 26 8.98 10.06 10.70
N SER A 27 10.00 9.20 10.81
CA SER A 27 10.32 8.41 12.01
C SER A 27 11.00 9.22 13.13
N HIS A 28 11.56 10.41 12.85
CA HIS A 28 12.42 11.14 13.79
C HIS A 28 11.70 11.90 14.93
N THR A 29 10.47 11.52 15.31
CA THR A 29 9.74 12.16 16.41
C THR A 29 9.27 11.13 17.45
N GLN A 30 10.15 10.99 18.45
CA GLN A 30 10.07 10.55 19.87
C GLN A 30 8.98 9.58 20.36
N GLY A 31 9.44 8.45 20.94
CA GLY A 31 9.03 7.95 22.27
C GLY A 31 8.63 6.46 22.33
N LEU A 32 8.65 5.86 23.53
CA LEU A 32 8.47 4.43 23.96
C LEU A 32 7.42 3.52 23.26
N ASN A 33 6.71 3.99 22.22
CA ASN A 33 5.80 3.23 21.35
C ASN A 33 6.23 3.36 19.86
N GLU A 34 7.54 3.25 19.58
CA GLU A 34 8.15 3.46 18.25
C GLU A 34 7.61 2.49 17.18
N ASP A 35 7.47 1.19 17.51
CA ASP A 35 7.11 0.15 16.53
C ASP A 35 5.68 0.27 15.99
N GLU A 36 4.68 0.52 16.88
CA GLU A 36 3.27 0.63 16.46
C GLU A 36 3.01 1.91 15.65
N ASN A 37 3.66 3.01 16.03
CA ASN A 37 3.55 4.28 15.30
C ASN A 37 4.17 4.21 13.91
N THR A 38 5.23 3.42 13.74
CA THR A 38 5.89 3.21 12.44
C THR A 38 4.99 2.44 11.48
N LEU A 39 4.36 1.34 11.91
CA LEU A 39 3.36 0.63 11.11
C LEU A 39 2.19 1.53 10.71
N ARG A 40 1.72 2.38 11.63
CA ARG A 40 0.62 3.30 11.34
C ARG A 40 1.01 4.33 10.27
N ARG A 41 2.21 4.90 10.35
CA ARG A 41 2.72 5.86 9.33
C ARG A 41 2.78 5.19 7.96
N ARG A 42 3.26 3.96 7.90
CA ARG A 42 3.30 3.14 6.68
C ARG A 42 1.91 2.90 6.11
N ALA A 43 0.93 2.55 6.94
CA ALA A 43 -0.46 2.39 6.53
C ALA A 43 -1.09 3.69 6.01
N VAL A 44 -0.77 4.85 6.63
CA VAL A 44 -1.20 6.17 6.14
C VAL A 44 -0.56 6.50 4.80
N ALA A 45 0.74 6.23 4.63
CA ALA A 45 1.43 6.45 3.35
C ALA A 45 0.81 5.62 2.22
N CYS A 46 0.52 4.33 2.48
CA CYS A 46 -0.24 3.49 1.55
C CYS A 46 -1.61 4.09 1.21
N PHE A 47 -2.38 4.51 2.21
CA PHE A 47 -3.69 5.11 2.00
C PHE A 47 -3.62 6.36 1.11
N VAL A 48 -2.66 7.26 1.35
CA VAL A 48 -2.50 8.49 0.55
C VAL A 48 -2.16 8.16 -0.90
N MET A 49 -1.22 7.25 -1.15
CA MET A 49 -0.86 6.87 -2.51
C MET A 49 -1.98 6.14 -3.25
N LEU A 50 -2.72 5.24 -2.58
CA LEU A 50 -3.90 4.58 -3.17
C LEU A 50 -5.03 5.59 -3.45
N ALA A 51 -5.24 6.58 -2.56
CA ALA A 51 -6.19 7.66 -2.81
C ALA A 51 -5.79 8.52 -4.04
N CYS A 52 -4.50 8.65 -4.32
CA CYS A 52 -4.00 9.27 -5.55
C CYS A 52 -4.12 8.34 -6.78
N ALA A 53 -4.06 7.02 -6.61
CA ALA A 53 -4.15 6.06 -7.71
C ALA A 53 -5.53 6.05 -8.38
N ALA A 54 -6.62 6.10 -7.61
CA ALA A 54 -7.99 6.15 -8.14
C ALA A 54 -8.24 7.27 -9.17
N PRO A 55 -7.94 8.56 -8.90
CA PRO A 55 -8.12 9.63 -9.89
C PRO A 55 -7.15 9.50 -11.08
N LEU A 56 -5.94 8.97 -10.89
CA LEU A 56 -4.99 8.75 -11.98
C LEU A 56 -5.48 7.65 -12.95
N LEU A 57 -6.02 6.55 -12.42
CA LEU A 57 -6.63 5.47 -13.21
C LEU A 57 -7.85 5.96 -13.98
N LEU A 58 -8.69 6.79 -13.36
CA LEU A 58 -9.81 7.44 -14.03
C LEU A 58 -9.34 8.40 -15.12
N ALA A 59 -8.34 9.25 -14.84
CA ALA A 59 -7.80 10.19 -15.82
C ALA A 59 -7.22 9.45 -17.03
N TYR A 60 -6.48 8.36 -16.80
CA TYR A 60 -5.93 7.52 -17.87
C TYR A 60 -7.03 6.88 -18.73
N ARG A 61 -8.14 6.46 -18.12
CA ARG A 61 -9.30 5.89 -18.86
C ARG A 61 -9.90 6.87 -19.87
N PHE A 62 -9.93 8.16 -19.56
CA PHE A 62 -10.49 9.19 -20.45
C PHE A 62 -9.53 9.66 -21.54
N MET A 63 -8.27 9.20 -21.55
CA MET A 63 -7.29 9.61 -22.55
C MET A 63 -7.59 8.96 -23.92
N PRO A 64 -7.82 9.75 -25.00
CA PRO A 64 -8.15 9.21 -26.32
C PRO A 64 -6.97 8.47 -26.99
N THR A 65 -5.73 8.80 -26.60
CA THR A 65 -4.52 8.33 -27.28
C THR A 65 -3.51 7.77 -26.29
N ALA A 66 -3.21 6.48 -26.38
CA ALA A 66 -2.25 5.81 -25.49
C ALA A 66 -0.80 6.34 -25.60
N ASN A 67 -0.44 6.95 -26.73
CA ASN A 67 0.92 7.44 -27.01
C ASN A 67 1.10 8.95 -26.80
N SER A 68 0.12 9.65 -26.23
CA SER A 68 0.32 11.07 -25.88
C SER A 68 1.30 11.18 -24.70
N LEU A 69 2.14 12.22 -24.68
CA LEU A 69 3.06 12.47 -23.56
C LEU A 69 2.29 12.53 -22.21
N MET A 70 1.07 13.06 -22.21
CA MET A 70 0.19 13.09 -21.04
C MET A 70 -0.18 11.68 -20.56
N SER A 71 -0.55 10.77 -21.47
CA SER A 71 -0.90 9.38 -21.15
C SER A 71 0.30 8.63 -20.57
N LEU A 72 1.51 8.86 -21.11
CA LEU A 72 2.75 8.26 -20.61
C LEU A 72 3.07 8.77 -19.20
N PHE A 73 2.91 10.08 -18.97
CA PHE A 73 3.11 10.69 -17.65
C PHE A 73 2.12 10.15 -16.62
N ILE A 74 0.82 10.15 -16.93
CA ILE A 74 -0.22 9.60 -16.05
C ILE A 74 0.05 8.12 -15.75
N LEU A 75 0.45 7.33 -16.74
CA LEU A 75 0.75 5.91 -16.55
C LEU A 75 1.96 5.70 -15.61
N THR A 76 2.97 6.57 -15.70
CA THR A 76 4.12 6.58 -14.80
C THR A 76 3.68 6.94 -13.37
N CYS A 77 2.82 7.95 -13.21
CA CYS A 77 2.25 8.32 -11.92
C CYS A 77 1.35 7.22 -11.32
N CYS A 78 0.58 6.51 -12.15
CA CYS A 78 -0.17 5.32 -11.73
C CYS A 78 0.78 4.25 -11.20
N GLY A 79 1.87 3.96 -11.93
CA GLY A 79 2.91 3.03 -11.49
C GLY A 79 3.47 3.40 -10.13
N ALA A 80 3.84 4.67 -9.94
CA ALA A 80 4.33 5.16 -8.66
C ALA A 80 3.31 4.98 -7.53
N SER A 81 2.05 5.34 -7.78
CA SER A 81 0.97 5.34 -6.78
C SER A 81 0.47 3.95 -6.39
N ILE A 82 0.61 2.96 -7.27
CA ILE A 82 0.16 1.57 -7.02
C ILE A 82 1.32 0.69 -6.55
N ASN A 83 2.46 0.73 -7.26
CA ASN A 83 3.59 -0.11 -6.91
C ASN A 83 4.36 0.42 -5.69
N GLY A 84 4.25 1.72 -5.38
CA GLY A 84 4.80 2.29 -4.15
C GLY A 84 4.22 1.63 -2.90
N PRO A 85 2.89 1.65 -2.68
CA PRO A 85 2.24 0.93 -1.59
C PRO A 85 2.53 -0.56 -1.59
N TYR A 86 2.55 -1.20 -2.76
CA TYR A 86 2.89 -2.62 -2.88
C TYR A 86 4.30 -2.91 -2.35
N ALA A 87 5.31 -2.15 -2.79
CA ALA A 87 6.69 -2.29 -2.35
C ALA A 87 6.82 -2.02 -0.84
N LEU A 88 6.14 -1.00 -0.33
CA LEU A 88 6.17 -0.64 1.09
C LEU A 88 5.54 -1.72 1.98
N VAL A 89 4.42 -2.32 1.57
CA VAL A 89 3.76 -3.41 2.34
C VAL A 89 4.61 -4.68 2.34
N THR A 90 5.13 -5.07 1.18
CA THR A 90 5.87 -6.33 1.03
C THR A 90 7.24 -6.30 1.72
N THR A 91 7.90 -5.13 1.71
CA THR A 91 9.26 -5.00 2.25
C THR A 91 9.26 -4.39 3.65
N ALA A 92 8.83 -3.13 3.75
CA ALA A 92 8.99 -2.31 4.93
C ALA A 92 8.09 -2.84 6.06
N VAL A 93 6.78 -3.01 5.82
CA VAL A 93 5.84 -3.50 6.85
C VAL A 93 6.25 -4.89 7.36
N SER A 94 6.70 -5.78 6.48
CA SER A 94 7.25 -7.09 6.87
C SER A 94 8.46 -6.97 7.80
N ALA A 95 9.35 -6.01 7.55
CA ALA A 95 10.52 -5.76 8.38
C ALA A 95 10.14 -5.22 9.77
N ASP A 96 9.23 -4.26 9.84
CA ASP A 96 8.78 -3.70 11.14
C ASP A 96 8.04 -4.72 11.99
N LEU A 97 7.24 -5.60 11.38
CA LEU A 97 6.60 -6.70 12.11
C LEU A 97 7.65 -7.62 12.76
N GLY A 98 8.85 -7.70 12.20
CA GLY A 98 9.98 -8.44 12.77
C GLY A 98 10.66 -7.75 13.96
N THR A 99 10.58 -6.42 14.08
CA THR A 99 11.19 -5.67 15.19
C THR A 99 10.30 -5.58 16.41
N GLN A 100 9.00 -5.84 16.27
CA GLN A 100 8.05 -5.85 17.38
C GLN A 100 8.48 -6.79 18.49
N SER A 101 8.37 -6.34 19.74
CA SER A 101 8.76 -7.11 20.94
C SER A 101 8.06 -8.48 21.03
N ALA A 102 6.87 -8.62 20.43
CA ALA A 102 6.12 -9.87 20.36
C ALA A 102 6.75 -10.94 19.42
N LEU A 103 7.55 -10.49 18.46
CA LEU A 103 8.17 -11.29 17.39
C LEU A 103 9.70 -11.25 17.42
N GLN A 104 10.29 -10.35 18.21
CA GLN A 104 11.73 -10.20 18.37
C GLN A 104 12.37 -11.52 18.83
N GLY A 105 13.33 -12.03 18.05
CA GLY A 105 13.99 -13.32 18.28
C GLY A 105 13.20 -14.55 17.81
N ARG A 106 11.95 -14.40 17.33
CA ARG A 106 11.12 -15.50 16.80
C ARG A 106 11.16 -15.55 15.28
N ALA A 107 12.32 -15.90 14.72
CA ALA A 107 12.56 -15.94 13.27
C ALA A 107 11.51 -16.77 12.49
N ARG A 108 11.01 -17.87 13.07
CA ARG A 108 9.96 -18.70 12.45
C ARG A 108 8.62 -17.97 12.30
N ALA A 109 8.23 -17.19 13.31
CA ALA A 109 6.98 -16.43 13.26
C ALA A 109 7.07 -15.29 12.25
N LEU A 110 8.20 -14.57 12.22
CA LEU A 110 8.47 -13.55 11.22
C LEU A 110 8.44 -14.11 9.79
N ALA A 111 9.17 -15.21 9.54
CA ALA A 111 9.18 -15.85 8.22
C ALA A 111 7.77 -16.27 7.76
N THR A 112 6.92 -16.71 8.69
CA THR A 112 5.53 -17.07 8.39
C THR A 112 4.72 -15.84 7.96
N ILE A 113 4.85 -14.71 8.65
CA ILE A 113 4.16 -13.47 8.30
C ILE A 113 4.62 -12.97 6.93
N THR A 114 5.93 -12.92 6.68
CA THR A 114 6.47 -12.52 5.38
C THR A 114 5.99 -13.44 4.26
N ALA A 115 5.96 -14.76 4.50
CA ALA A 115 5.45 -15.72 3.52
C ALA A 115 3.95 -15.54 3.22
N ILE A 116 3.14 -15.16 4.22
CA ILE A 116 1.73 -14.83 4.00
C ILE A 116 1.60 -13.57 3.14
N ILE A 117 2.37 -12.52 3.43
CA ILE A 117 2.35 -11.27 2.66
C ILE A 117 2.75 -11.52 1.21
N ASP A 118 3.85 -12.22 0.99
CA ASP A 118 4.34 -12.56 -0.35
C ASP A 118 3.39 -13.50 -1.10
N GLY A 119 2.79 -14.46 -0.40
CA GLY A 119 1.77 -15.35 -0.95
C GLY A 119 0.52 -14.60 -1.44
N MET A 120 0.06 -13.60 -0.69
CA MET A 120 -1.05 -12.75 -1.13
C MET A 120 -0.67 -11.86 -2.31
N GLY A 121 0.57 -11.35 -2.36
CA GLY A 121 1.09 -10.64 -3.53
C GLY A 121 1.09 -11.50 -4.79
N SER A 122 1.59 -12.74 -4.67
CA SER A 122 1.59 -13.73 -5.76
C SER A 122 0.19 -14.10 -6.23
N LEU A 123 -0.77 -14.23 -5.31
CA LEU A 123 -2.17 -14.47 -5.64
C LEU A 123 -2.76 -13.32 -6.47
N GLY A 124 -2.50 -12.07 -6.08
CA GLY A 124 -2.90 -10.90 -6.85
C GLY A 124 -2.28 -10.87 -8.25
N ALA A 125 -0.99 -11.19 -8.36
CA ALA A 125 -0.27 -11.27 -9.64
C ALA A 125 -0.82 -12.35 -10.58
N ALA A 126 -1.37 -13.44 -10.04
CA ALA A 126 -2.07 -14.46 -10.83
C ALA A 126 -3.49 -14.05 -11.22
N LEU A 127 -4.25 -13.48 -10.27
CA LEU A 127 -5.65 -13.10 -10.49
C LEU A 127 -5.81 -11.90 -11.42
N GLY A 128 -4.90 -10.93 -11.38
CA GLY A 128 -5.00 -9.71 -12.20
C GLY A 128 -5.06 -10.01 -13.71
N PRO A 129 -4.07 -10.70 -14.29
CA PRO A 129 -4.08 -11.10 -15.70
C PRO A 129 -5.22 -12.06 -16.04
N LEU A 130 -5.57 -12.99 -15.13
CA LEU A 130 -6.70 -13.91 -15.34
C LEU A 130 -8.02 -13.15 -15.51
N LEU A 131 -8.34 -12.25 -14.57
CA LEU A 131 -9.53 -11.42 -14.63
C LEU A 131 -9.49 -10.46 -15.82
N THR A 132 -8.33 -9.88 -16.12
CA THR A 132 -8.16 -9.04 -17.30
C THR A 132 -8.48 -9.82 -18.58
N GLY A 133 -7.96 -11.03 -18.73
CA GLY A 133 -8.23 -11.89 -19.89
C GLY A 133 -9.70 -12.25 -20.04
N LEU A 134 -10.39 -12.52 -18.94
CA LEU A 134 -11.83 -12.82 -18.93
C LEU A 134 -12.70 -11.58 -19.21
N LEU A 135 -12.23 -10.38 -18.86
CA LEU A 135 -13.00 -9.13 -18.97
C LEU A 135 -12.76 -8.36 -20.27
N VAL A 136 -11.61 -8.53 -20.92
CA VAL A 136 -11.29 -7.87 -22.21
C VAL A 136 -12.38 -8.05 -23.28
N PRO A 137 -13.06 -9.21 -23.44
CA PRO A 137 -14.16 -9.36 -24.39
C PRO A 137 -15.35 -8.42 -24.14
N TYR A 138 -15.55 -7.97 -22.91
CA TYR A 138 -16.59 -7.00 -22.52
C TYR A 138 -16.12 -5.54 -22.64
N GLY A 139 -14.89 -5.32 -23.09
CA GLY A 139 -14.28 -4.02 -23.34
C GLY A 139 -13.34 -3.54 -22.23
N TRP A 140 -12.35 -2.73 -22.62
CA TRP A 140 -11.34 -2.18 -21.72
C TRP A 140 -11.92 -1.34 -20.57
N SER A 141 -13.11 -0.75 -20.75
CA SER A 141 -13.81 -0.04 -19.68
C SER A 141 -14.10 -0.92 -18.46
N VAL A 142 -14.41 -2.21 -18.67
CA VAL A 142 -14.69 -3.16 -17.59
C VAL A 142 -13.40 -3.56 -16.88
N VAL A 143 -12.29 -3.69 -17.61
CA VAL A 143 -10.95 -3.91 -17.03
C VAL A 143 -10.55 -2.73 -16.14
N PHE A 144 -10.71 -1.49 -16.62
CA PHE A 144 -10.44 -0.30 -15.80
C PHE A 144 -11.37 -0.21 -14.59
N ALA A 145 -12.65 -0.56 -14.73
CA ALA A 145 -13.57 -0.62 -13.59
C ALA A 145 -13.10 -1.64 -12.56
N MET A 146 -12.66 -2.84 -12.98
CA MET A 146 -12.07 -3.85 -12.11
C MET A 146 -10.84 -3.30 -11.36
N LEU A 147 -9.89 -2.67 -12.05
CA LEU A 147 -8.69 -2.09 -11.43
C LEU A 147 -9.03 -1.00 -10.39
N ILE A 148 -9.93 -0.08 -10.75
CA ILE A 148 -10.38 1.00 -9.84
C ILE A 148 -11.11 0.40 -8.64
N THR A 149 -11.96 -0.61 -8.82
CA THR A 149 -12.66 -1.24 -7.69
C THR A 149 -11.70 -1.97 -6.75
N SER A 150 -10.67 -2.64 -7.28
CA SER A 150 -9.62 -3.26 -6.44
C SER A 150 -8.80 -2.23 -5.68
N ASP A 151 -8.47 -1.10 -6.32
CA ASP A 151 -7.74 0.00 -5.70
C ASP A 151 -8.55 0.65 -4.56
N LEU A 152 -9.84 0.93 -4.79
CA LEU A 152 -10.75 1.45 -3.76
C LEU A 152 -10.92 0.48 -2.59
N LEU A 153 -10.97 -0.83 -2.85
CA LEU A 153 -11.04 -1.85 -1.80
C LEU A 153 -9.74 -1.86 -0.97
N ALA A 154 -8.58 -1.78 -1.63
CA ALA A 154 -7.28 -1.68 -0.95
C ALA A 154 -7.20 -0.41 -0.11
N MET A 155 -7.61 0.74 -0.67
CA MET A 155 -7.66 2.02 0.02
C MET A 155 -8.57 1.96 1.26
N PHE A 156 -9.74 1.34 1.15
CA PHE A 156 -10.66 1.14 2.28
C PHE A 156 -10.02 0.29 3.38
N MET A 157 -9.34 -0.80 3.02
CA MET A 157 -8.63 -1.65 3.98
C MET A 157 -7.48 -0.91 4.67
N SER A 158 -6.68 -0.13 3.93
CA SER A 158 -5.64 0.71 4.52
C SER A 158 -6.23 1.74 5.50
N MET A 159 -7.32 2.41 5.13
CA MET A 159 -8.02 3.34 6.01
C MET A 159 -8.55 2.65 7.27
N TRP A 160 -9.13 1.46 7.13
CA TRP A 160 -9.60 0.67 8.26
C TRP A 160 -8.48 0.33 9.24
N ILE A 161 -7.31 -0.07 8.73
CA ILE A 161 -6.10 -0.32 9.55
C ILE A 161 -5.68 0.95 10.31
N VAL A 162 -5.62 2.10 9.63
CA VAL A 162 -5.25 3.38 10.23
C VAL A 162 -6.22 3.76 11.36
N VAL A 163 -7.53 3.65 11.13
CA VAL A 163 -8.55 3.96 12.13
C VAL A 163 -8.49 2.99 13.30
N ASN A 164 -8.32 1.69 13.03
CA ASN A 164 -8.26 0.68 14.08
C ASN A 164 -7.01 0.85 14.96
N SER A 165 -5.84 1.11 14.36
CA SER A 165 -4.62 1.43 15.09
C SER A 165 -4.80 2.68 15.96
N HIS A 166 -5.41 3.74 15.41
CA HIS A 166 -5.70 4.95 16.20
C HIS A 166 -6.62 4.64 17.40
N ARG A 167 -7.67 3.84 17.21
CA ARG A 167 -8.60 3.45 18.28
C ARG A 167 -7.89 2.62 19.34
N HIS A 168 -7.00 1.70 18.95
CA HIS A 168 -6.27 0.87 19.88
C HIS A 168 -5.35 1.69 20.78
N HIS A 169 -4.59 2.62 20.20
CA HIS A 169 -3.71 3.51 20.94
C HIS A 169 -4.49 4.38 21.95
N ARG A 170 -5.65 4.94 21.56
CA ARG A 170 -6.50 5.71 22.50
C ARG A 170 -6.97 4.86 23.69
N ARG A 171 -7.34 3.60 23.47
CA ARG A 171 -7.82 2.69 24.54
C ARG A 171 -6.73 2.38 25.55
N ILE A 172 -5.50 2.14 25.10
CA ILE A 172 -4.37 1.87 26.01
C ILE A 172 -4.07 3.11 26.84
N HIS A 173 -4.03 4.30 26.21
CA HIS A 173 -3.74 5.55 26.91
C HIS A 173 -4.77 5.87 28.00
N HIS A 174 -6.07 5.64 27.72
CA HIS A 174 -7.12 5.78 28.74
C HIS A 174 -6.98 4.78 29.89
N ARG A 175 -6.62 3.52 29.60
CA ARG A 175 -6.39 2.50 30.65
C ARG A 175 -5.25 2.91 31.58
N VAL A 176 -4.10 3.30 31.03
CA VAL A 176 -2.94 3.71 31.83
C VAL A 176 -3.29 4.91 32.74
N GLN A 177 -3.94 5.95 32.20
CA GLN A 177 -4.38 7.09 33.01
C GLN A 177 -5.37 6.70 34.11
N SER A 178 -6.30 5.77 33.84
CA SER A 178 -7.21 5.28 34.88
C SER A 178 -6.51 4.52 36.00
N THR A 179 -5.45 3.75 35.70
CA THR A 179 -4.67 3.05 36.73
C THR A 179 -3.79 4.01 37.53
N THR A 180 -3.19 5.03 36.89
CA THR A 180 -2.35 6.02 37.59
C THR A 180 -3.18 6.90 38.54
N ASN A 181 -4.43 7.19 38.20
CA ASN A 181 -5.33 7.99 39.06
C ASN A 181 -5.91 7.20 40.26
N LEU A 182 -5.67 5.88 40.33
CA LEU A 182 -6.13 5.00 41.42
C LEU A 182 -5.03 4.70 42.46
N ILE A 183 -3.82 5.23 42.26
CA ILE A 183 -2.66 5.11 43.17
C ILE A 183 -2.39 6.49 43.77
#